data_AF-A0A542ZGW0-F1
#
_entry.id   AF-A0A542ZGW0-F1
#
_cell.length_a   1.000
_cell.length_b   1.000
_cell.length_c   1.000
_cell.angle_alpha   90.00
_cell.angle_beta   90.00
_cell.angle_gamma   90.00
#
_symmetry.space_group_name_H-M   'P 1'
#
loop_
_entity.id
_entity.type
_entity.pdbx_description
1 polymer ?
#
loop_
_entity_poly.entity_id
_entity_poly.type
_entity_poly.pdbx_seq_one_letter_code
_entity_poly.pdbx_strand_id
1 'polypeptide(L)'
;MAELEQKSTSVGAIEADINATRDRLAATIDELAFRAQPKEIARREVASVKASLYAATHTPEGDLRVERVAAIGAAVAAVLGLVIWRRTRD
;
A
#
# COMPACT_ATOMS: atom_id res chain seq x y z
N MET A 1 -49.04 8.00 30.63
CA MET A 1 -47.79 8.64 31.11
C MET A 1 -46.60 7.70 30.95
N ALA A 2 -46.60 6.48 31.51
CA ALA A 2 -45.47 5.53 31.40
C ALA A 2 -45.04 5.17 29.96
N GLU A 3 -45.99 5.05 29.01
CA GLU A 3 -45.69 4.69 27.62
C GLU A 3 -44.96 5.81 26.84
N LEU A 4 -45.22 7.09 27.19
CA LEU A 4 -44.55 8.24 26.57
C LEU A 4 -43.10 8.37 27.07
N GLU A 5 -42.87 8.06 28.34
CA GLU A 5 -41.54 8.06 28.97
C GLU A 5 -40.68 6.89 28.47
N GLN A 6 -41.30 5.73 28.20
CA GLN A 6 -40.62 4.59 27.59
C GLN A 6 -40.22 4.89 26.13
N LYS A 7 -41.09 5.57 25.36
CA LYS A 7 -40.80 5.98 23.98
C LYS A 7 -39.72 7.07 23.89
N SER A 8 -39.70 8.04 24.82
CA SER A 8 -38.62 9.04 24.86
C SER A 8 -37.28 8.41 25.22
N THR A 9 -37.27 7.47 26.17
CA THR A 9 -36.07 6.70 26.53
C THR A 9 -35.56 5.88 25.34
N SER A 10 -36.44 5.22 24.57
CA SER A 10 -36.02 4.44 23.39
C SER A 10 -35.49 5.32 22.26
N VAL A 11 -36.10 6.48 22.01
CA VAL A 11 -35.59 7.46 21.04
C VAL A 11 -34.21 7.97 21.47
N GLY A 12 -34.03 8.38 22.72
CA GLY A 12 -32.73 8.82 23.23
C GLY A 12 -31.65 7.74 23.17
N ALA A 13 -32.02 6.47 23.43
CA ALA A 13 -31.10 5.33 23.29
C ALA A 13 -30.67 5.12 21.83
N ILE A 14 -31.60 5.24 20.87
CA ILE A 14 -31.29 5.14 19.43
C ILE A 14 -30.38 6.29 18.99
N GLU A 15 -30.66 7.52 19.43
CA GLU A 15 -29.80 8.67 19.13
C GLU A 15 -28.38 8.50 19.66
N ALA A 16 -28.24 7.98 20.88
CA ALA A 16 -26.94 7.68 21.48
C ALA A 16 -26.16 6.61 20.68
N ASP A 17 -26.83 5.54 20.25
CA ASP A 17 -26.22 4.49 19.44
C ASP A 17 -25.82 4.96 18.03
N ILE A 18 -26.66 5.81 17.41
CA ILE A 18 -26.34 6.45 16.13
C ILE A 18 -25.09 7.33 16.27
N ASN A 19 -25.00 8.13 17.33
CA ASN A 19 -23.84 8.98 17.57
C ASN A 19 -22.58 8.13 17.81
N ALA A 20 -22.66 7.11 18.66
CA ALA A 20 -21.55 6.19 18.90
C ALA A 20 -21.08 5.48 17.62
N THR A 21 -22.01 5.09 16.74
CA THR A 21 -21.70 4.47 15.44
C THR A 21 -21.06 5.48 14.49
N ARG A 22 -21.55 6.72 14.43
CA ARG A 22 -20.96 7.79 13.62
C ARG A 22 -19.53 8.10 14.05
N ASP A 23 -19.26 8.16 15.35
CA ASP A 23 -17.91 8.42 15.85
C ASP A 23 -16.92 7.32 15.43
N ARG A 24 -17.35 6.04 15.50
CA ARG A 24 -16.55 4.90 15.01
C ARG A 24 -16.31 4.96 13.51
N LEU A 25 -17.33 5.34 12.73
CA LEU A 25 -17.20 5.51 11.29
C LEU A 25 -16.24 6.65 10.95
N ALA A 26 -16.36 7.80 11.61
CA ALA A 26 -15.46 8.93 11.42
C ALA A 26 -14.00 8.54 11.69
N ALA A 27 -13.74 7.88 12.82
CA ALA A 27 -12.41 7.37 13.14
C ALA A 27 -11.87 6.38 12.08
N THR A 28 -12.72 5.50 11.57
CA THR A 28 -12.35 4.53 10.52
C THR A 28 -12.08 5.22 9.19
N ILE A 29 -12.88 6.22 8.84
CA ILE A 29 -12.71 7.02 7.62
C ILE A 29 -11.41 7.81 7.69
N ASP A 30 -11.08 8.43 8.82
CA ASP A 30 -9.83 9.17 9.00
C ASP A 30 -8.61 8.24 8.86
N GLU A 31 -8.67 7.05 9.45
CA GLU A 31 -7.62 6.04 9.29
C GLU A 31 -7.48 5.57 7.83
N LEU A 32 -8.61 5.32 7.16
CA LEU A 32 -8.61 4.90 5.76
C LEU A 32 -8.10 6.02 4.85
N ALA A 33 -8.53 7.26 5.10
CA ALA A 33 -8.09 8.45 4.38
C ALA A 33 -6.56 8.59 4.52
N PHE A 34 -6.02 8.50 5.74
CA PHE A 34 -4.58 8.53 5.97
C PHE A 34 -3.84 7.41 5.21
N ARG A 35 -4.33 6.16 5.30
CA ARG A 35 -3.70 5.01 4.62
C ARG A 35 -3.80 5.07 3.10
N ALA A 36 -4.85 5.69 2.57
CA ALA A 36 -5.08 5.89 1.14
C ALA A 36 -4.43 7.17 0.60
N GLN A 37 -3.75 7.96 1.43
CA GLN A 37 -3.00 9.11 0.95
C GLN A 37 -1.96 8.64 -0.08
N PRO A 38 -1.82 9.34 -1.22
CA PRO A 38 -0.88 8.97 -2.27
C PRO A 38 0.56 8.78 -1.76
N LYS A 39 0.96 9.56 -0.75
CA LYS A 39 2.26 9.44 -0.09
C LYS A 39 2.45 8.08 0.60
N GLU A 40 1.44 7.61 1.34
CA GLU A 40 1.51 6.33 2.04
C GLU A 40 1.40 5.15 1.07
N ILE A 41 0.60 5.28 0.00
CA ILE A 41 0.58 4.31 -1.09
C ILE A 41 1.96 4.22 -1.75
N ALA A 42 2.53 5.35 -2.18
CA ALA A 42 3.85 5.40 -2.81
C ALA A 42 4.93 4.84 -1.90
N ARG A 43 4.90 5.16 -0.60
CA ARG A 43 5.82 4.61 0.39
C ARG A 43 5.76 3.08 0.47
N ARG A 44 4.56 2.50 0.46
CA ARG A 44 4.35 1.04 0.49
C ARG A 44 4.83 0.38 -0.79
N GLU A 45 4.54 0.97 -1.94
CA GLU A 45 5.01 0.48 -3.23
C GLU A 45 6.54 0.49 -3.32
N VAL A 46 7.18 1.59 -2.90
CA VAL A 46 8.65 1.67 -2.84
C VAL A 46 9.24 0.61 -1.91
N ALA A 47 8.62 0.39 -0.74
CA ALA A 47 9.07 -0.64 0.19
C ALA A 47 8.92 -2.05 -0.41
N SER A 48 7.80 -2.33 -1.09
CA SER A 48 7.54 -3.60 -1.78
C SER A 48 8.56 -3.86 -2.90
N VAL A 49 8.80 -2.86 -3.74
CA VAL A 49 9.81 -2.92 -4.82
C VAL A 49 11.20 -3.16 -4.23
N LYS A 50 11.58 -2.45 -3.17
CA LYS A 50 12.87 -2.64 -2.50
C LYS A 50 13.02 -4.05 -1.94
N ALA A 51 11.98 -4.60 -1.31
CA ALA A 51 11.99 -5.95 -0.78
C ALA A 51 12.13 -7.00 -1.90
N SER A 52 11.40 -6.82 -3.00
CA SER A 52 11.49 -7.71 -4.17
C SER A 52 12.88 -7.66 -4.81
N LEU A 53 13.44 -6.47 -5.01
CA LEU A 53 14.79 -6.29 -5.51
C LEU A 53 15.82 -6.93 -4.58
N TYR A 54 15.69 -6.73 -3.27
CA TYR A 54 16.59 -7.35 -2.30
C TYR A 54 16.52 -8.89 -2.39
N ALA A 55 15.32 -9.48 -2.42
CA ALA A 55 15.16 -10.92 -2.57
C ALA A 55 15.70 -11.47 -3.92
N ALA A 56 15.62 -10.67 -4.99
CA ALA A 56 16.14 -11.05 -6.29
C ALA A 56 17.67 -10.99 -6.35
N THR A 57 18.27 -10.03 -5.65
CA THR A 57 19.70 -9.68 -5.74
C THR A 57 20.54 -10.22 -4.59
N HIS A 58 19.96 -10.56 -3.44
CA HIS A 58 20.65 -11.02 -2.24
C HIS A 58 20.24 -12.45 -1.85
N THR A 59 21.16 -13.20 -1.25
CA THR A 59 20.91 -14.51 -0.64
C THR A 59 20.15 -14.34 0.68
N PRO A 60 19.56 -15.41 1.22
CA PRO A 60 18.96 -15.38 2.56
C PRO A 60 19.93 -14.92 3.66
N GLU A 61 21.23 -15.15 3.47
CA GLU A 61 22.32 -14.76 4.37
C GLU A 61 22.75 -13.29 4.20
N GLY A 62 22.23 -12.59 3.19
CA GLY A 62 22.50 -11.18 2.92
C GLY A 62 23.64 -10.90 1.96
N ASP A 63 24.23 -11.93 1.35
CA ASP A 63 25.27 -11.77 0.33
C ASP A 63 24.66 -11.46 -1.03
N LEU A 64 25.35 -10.66 -1.84
CA LEU A 64 24.97 -10.44 -3.23
C LEU A 64 25.04 -11.74 -4.01
N ARG A 65 23.98 -12.04 -4.75
CA ARG A 65 23.90 -13.17 -5.67
C ARG A 65 24.62 -12.79 -6.95
N VAL A 66 25.94 -12.71 -6.85
CA VAL A 66 26.84 -12.23 -7.89
C VAL A 66 26.55 -12.87 -9.24
N GLU A 67 26.24 -14.17 -9.29
CA GLU A 67 25.85 -14.87 -10.52
C GLU A 67 24.54 -14.34 -11.12
N ARG A 68 23.51 -14.13 -10.28
CA ARG A 68 22.20 -13.64 -10.74
C ARG A 68 22.23 -12.17 -11.11
N VAL A 69 22.92 -11.36 -10.32
CA VAL A 69 23.09 -9.92 -10.58
C VAL A 69 23.91 -9.70 -11.84
N ALA A 70 24.99 -10.46 -12.05
CA ALA A 70 25.76 -10.42 -13.29
C ALA A 70 24.91 -10.84 -14.51
N ALA A 71 24.11 -11.92 -14.39
CA ALA A 71 23.23 -12.37 -15.47
C ALA A 71 22.17 -11.32 -15.84
N ILE A 72 21.52 -10.69 -14.85
CA ILE A 72 20.55 -9.61 -15.07
C ILE A 72 21.24 -8.39 -15.69
N GLY A 73 22.40 -7.99 -15.16
CA GLY A 73 23.17 -6.87 -15.70
C GLY A 73 23.58 -7.08 -17.16
N ALA A 74 24.05 -8.28 -17.50
CA ALA A 74 24.40 -8.65 -18.88
C ALA A 74 23.19 -8.61 -19.82
N ALA A 75 22.03 -9.13 -19.38
CA ALA A 75 20.81 -9.11 -20.17
C ALA A 75 20.33 -7.66 -20.46
N VAL A 76 20.35 -6.78 -19.44
CA VAL A 76 20.00 -5.37 -19.60
C VAL A 76 20.97 -4.68 -20.57
N ALA A 77 22.28 -4.89 -20.41
CA ALA A 77 23.29 -4.32 -21.29
C ALA A 77 23.11 -4.77 -22.76
N ALA A 78 22.79 -6.05 -22.99
CA ALA A 78 22.54 -6.58 -24.33
C ALA A 78 21.30 -5.94 -24.99
N VAL A 79 20.20 -5.80 -24.25
CA VAL A 79 18.98 -5.15 -24.76
C VAL A 79 19.23 -3.68 -25.09
N LEU A 80 19.88 -2.93 -24.19
CA LEU A 80 20.20 -1.53 -24.43
C LEU A 80 21.16 -1.36 -25.62
N GLY A 81 22.18 -2.21 -25.71
CA GLY A 81 23.10 -2.25 -26.85
C GLY A 81 22.36 -2.49 -28.17
N LEU A 82 21.41 -3.44 -28.19
CA LEU A 82 20.59 -3.72 -29.37
C LEU A 82 19.68 -2.55 -29.76
N VAL A 83 19.05 -1.89 -28.78
CA VAL A 83 18.17 -0.73 -29.01
C VAL A 83 18.97 0.45 -29.57
N ILE A 84 20.12 0.76 -28.97
CA ILE A 84 21.01 1.83 -29.45
C ILE A 84 21.49 1.51 -30.86
N TRP A 85 21.97 0.28 -31.08
CA TRP A 85 22.46 -0.17 -32.38
C TRP A 85 21.39 -0.08 -33.47
N ARG A 86 20.15 -0.48 -33.18
CA ARG A 86 19.00 -0.29 -34.09
C ARG A 86 18.77 1.19 -34.38
N ARG A 87 18.71 2.03 -33.34
CA ARG A 87 18.46 3.46 -33.48
C ARG A 87 19.56 4.21 -34.23
N THR A 88 20.78 3.69 -34.25
CA THR A 88 21.89 4.26 -35.04
C THR A 88 21.97 3.73 -36.47
N ARG A 89 21.22 2.67 -36.80
CA ARG A 89 21.16 2.09 -38.15
C ARG A 89 19.94 2.54 -38.95
N ASP A 90 18.90 3.01 -38.28
CA ASP A 90 17.75 3.72 -38.87
C ASP A 90 18.06 5.22 -39.04
#